data_AF-A0A1X7NAU4-F1
#
_entry.id   AF-A0A1X7NAU4-F1
#
_cell.length_a   1.000
_cell.length_b   1.000
_cell.length_c   1.000
_cell.angle_alpha   90.00
_cell.angle_beta   90.00
_cell.angle_gamma   90.00
#
_symmetry.space_group_name_H-M   'P 1'
#
loop_
_entity.id
_entity.type
_entity.pdbx_description
1 polymer ?
#
loop_
_entity_poly.entity_id
_entity_poly.type
_entity_poly.pdbx_seq_one_letter_code
_entity_poly.pdbx_strand_id
1 'polypeptide(L)'
;MIVFNQINENTYCDSVTLVVISNKLSFIEGIKTALVMMGTTYNKQLMRQSGLLTEQGEKAQATDLIIGLEGEHDEAVQKALSIVMAELGYSKDPESRAFLTNRLKGNIGLIGTAGAGLREIAAIIAKNNSGITQIIKIEQKKVEEVIIKNELLKGLNSLKEDKETKIILIAAKLFHDDVMKEIITAIKNIAKPVVTCFLGGAPTLVEESGALAMGTLEDAAHAAIKLANGKEVEKINFTLADNQLKEWILQESCQLKTNQLFIRGLFLSQPHFYESLFIMKEKKFPIYSNIVSKDTMSLEKVTISKNHTLLHLTENQFTQNLSDNALRLERISEEAKKEDVAVILLDLIINCSTHEDFTQELSQAIQEAKKSAVDEGRYLCVVASVCGIDRGSQNIMKQEELLRQAGAIVMPSNAQATRLAILITENSR
;
A
#
# COMPACT_ATOMS: atom_id res chain seq x y z
N MET A 1 -36.13 2.79 -19.54
CA MET A 1 -34.95 2.22 -18.88
C MET A 1 -33.75 2.44 -19.77
N ILE A 2 -32.73 3.10 -19.25
CA ILE A 2 -31.53 3.54 -19.95
C ILE A 2 -30.38 2.74 -19.33
N VAL A 3 -29.66 1.98 -20.16
CA VAL A 3 -28.44 1.29 -19.74
C VAL A 3 -27.26 2.13 -20.18
N PHE A 4 -26.44 2.55 -19.22
CA PHE A 4 -25.31 3.44 -19.42
C PHE A 4 -24.03 2.80 -18.92
N ASN A 5 -22.95 2.90 -19.70
CA ASN A 5 -21.60 2.57 -19.24
C ASN A 5 -20.69 3.78 -19.32
N GLN A 6 -20.09 4.15 -18.19
CA GLN A 6 -18.90 4.97 -18.18
C GLN A 6 -17.68 4.08 -18.05
N ILE A 7 -16.69 4.28 -18.93
CA ILE A 7 -15.35 3.71 -18.74
C ILE A 7 -14.46 4.79 -18.14
N ASN A 8 -13.81 4.45 -17.04
CA ASN A 8 -12.72 5.24 -16.49
C ASN A 8 -11.42 4.49 -16.72
N GLU A 9 -10.65 4.97 -17.69
CA GLU A 9 -9.43 4.30 -18.12
C GLU A 9 -8.37 4.26 -17.00
N ASN A 10 -7.63 3.16 -16.92
CA ASN A 10 -6.49 2.98 -16.00
C ASN A 10 -6.81 3.26 -14.53
N THR A 11 -8.05 3.02 -14.13
CA THR A 11 -8.56 3.29 -12.78
C THR A 11 -8.71 2.00 -12.01
N TYR A 12 -7.72 1.68 -11.18
CA TYR A 12 -7.78 0.50 -10.33
C TYR A 12 -8.47 0.78 -8.99
N CYS A 13 -9.58 0.12 -8.68
CA CYS A 13 -10.21 0.14 -7.36
C CYS A 13 -10.36 -1.30 -6.84
N ASP A 14 -10.24 -1.51 -5.52
CA ASP A 14 -10.37 -2.85 -4.96
C ASP A 14 -11.84 -3.33 -5.02
N SER A 15 -12.02 -4.65 -5.16
CA SER A 15 -13.34 -5.25 -5.37
C SER A 15 -14.31 -5.03 -4.22
N VAL A 16 -13.84 -4.90 -2.98
CA VAL A 16 -14.70 -4.65 -1.82
C VAL A 16 -15.30 -3.26 -1.90
N THR A 17 -14.46 -2.26 -2.15
CA THR A 17 -14.90 -0.88 -2.38
C THR A 17 -15.90 -0.80 -3.54
N LEU A 18 -15.61 -1.49 -4.64
CA LEU A 18 -16.51 -1.51 -5.79
C LEU A 18 -17.87 -2.15 -5.51
N VAL A 19 -17.91 -3.20 -4.70
CA VAL A 19 -19.17 -3.81 -4.23
C VAL A 19 -19.95 -2.84 -3.33
N VAL A 20 -19.28 -2.16 -2.40
CA VAL A 20 -19.91 -1.16 -1.53
C VAL A 20 -20.52 -0.02 -2.34
N ILE A 21 -19.76 0.52 -3.31
CA ILE A 21 -20.26 1.57 -4.22
C ILE A 21 -21.44 1.04 -5.02
N SER A 22 -21.35 -0.14 -5.64
CA SER A 22 -22.43 -0.75 -6.43
C SER A 22 -23.73 -0.86 -5.63
N ASN A 23 -23.63 -1.35 -4.38
CA ASN A 23 -24.76 -1.46 -3.47
C ASN A 23 -25.35 -0.08 -3.14
N LYS A 24 -24.51 0.91 -2.83
CA LYS A 24 -24.97 2.28 -2.52
C LYS A 24 -25.76 2.90 -3.68
N LEU A 25 -25.30 2.69 -4.91
CA LEU A 25 -25.97 3.21 -6.11
C LEU A 25 -27.33 2.57 -6.35
N SER A 26 -27.52 1.31 -5.98
CA SER A 26 -28.80 0.61 -6.13
C SER A 26 -29.92 1.18 -5.24
N PHE A 27 -29.58 1.99 -4.23
CA PHE A 27 -30.55 2.69 -3.38
C PHE A 27 -30.91 4.10 -3.90
N ILE A 28 -30.34 4.54 -5.01
CA ILE A 28 -30.68 5.85 -5.60
C ILE A 28 -32.04 5.73 -6.30
N GLU A 29 -32.96 6.61 -5.95
CA GLU A 29 -34.26 6.72 -6.62
C GLU A 29 -34.09 6.88 -8.13
N GLY A 30 -34.78 6.03 -8.91
CA GLY A 30 -34.65 5.98 -10.37
C GLY A 30 -33.48 5.15 -10.90
N ILE A 31 -32.67 4.50 -10.04
CA ILE A 31 -31.68 3.47 -10.42
C ILE A 31 -32.23 2.10 -10.05
N LYS A 32 -32.31 1.20 -11.03
CA LYS A 32 -32.82 -0.16 -10.86
C LYS A 32 -31.71 -1.17 -10.62
N THR A 33 -30.60 -1.02 -11.35
CA THR A 33 -29.42 -1.89 -11.22
C THR A 33 -28.16 -1.06 -11.40
N ALA A 34 -27.14 -1.30 -10.57
CA ALA A 34 -25.84 -0.66 -10.69
C ALA A 34 -24.72 -1.67 -10.40
N LEU A 35 -23.71 -1.72 -11.27
CA LEU A 35 -22.48 -2.48 -11.05
C LEU A 35 -21.28 -1.60 -11.39
N VAL A 36 -20.34 -1.49 -10.47
CA VAL A 36 -19.04 -0.89 -10.70
C VAL A 36 -18.00 -2.00 -10.61
N MET A 37 -17.22 -2.22 -11.68
CA MET A 37 -16.27 -3.34 -11.74
C MET A 37 -15.03 -2.97 -12.56
N MET A 38 -13.92 -3.64 -12.28
CA MET A 38 -12.75 -3.62 -13.18
C MET A 38 -13.11 -4.29 -14.51
N GLY A 39 -12.56 -3.82 -15.64
CA GLY A 39 -12.85 -4.29 -17.01
C GLY A 39 -12.24 -5.64 -17.38
N THR A 40 -12.01 -6.51 -16.39
CA THR A 40 -11.50 -7.87 -16.60
C THR A 40 -12.51 -8.71 -17.40
N THR A 41 -12.04 -9.74 -18.10
CA THR A 41 -12.89 -10.64 -18.89
C THR A 41 -14.02 -11.25 -18.04
N TYR A 42 -13.71 -11.66 -16.81
CA TYR A 42 -14.69 -12.23 -15.88
C TYR A 42 -15.77 -11.21 -15.47
N ASN A 43 -15.38 -9.99 -15.11
CA ASN A 43 -16.32 -8.95 -14.71
C ASN A 43 -17.19 -8.47 -15.87
N LYS A 44 -16.63 -8.37 -17.08
CA LYS A 44 -17.43 -8.10 -18.29
C LYS A 44 -18.48 -9.18 -18.51
N GLN A 45 -18.14 -10.45 -18.30
CA GLN A 45 -19.12 -11.54 -18.37
C GLN A 45 -20.24 -11.39 -17.32
N LEU A 46 -19.91 -11.01 -16.10
CA LEU A 46 -20.89 -10.77 -15.04
C LEU A 46 -21.82 -9.59 -15.37
N MET A 47 -21.26 -8.46 -15.83
CA MET A 47 -22.06 -7.31 -16.29
C MET A 47 -22.98 -7.65 -17.46
N ARG A 48 -22.53 -8.52 -18.37
CA ARG A 48 -23.36 -9.00 -19.50
C ARG A 48 -24.53 -9.84 -19.00
N GLN A 49 -24.31 -10.72 -18.03
CA GLN A 49 -25.37 -11.53 -17.42
C GLN A 49 -26.40 -10.67 -16.68
N SER A 50 -25.97 -9.56 -16.09
CA SER A 50 -26.85 -8.58 -15.44
C SER A 50 -27.48 -7.58 -16.40
N GLY A 51 -27.27 -7.68 -17.72
CA GLY A 51 -27.83 -6.77 -18.71
C GLY A 51 -27.25 -5.35 -18.69
N LEU A 52 -26.13 -5.14 -17.99
CA LEU A 52 -25.51 -3.83 -17.77
C LEU A 52 -24.34 -3.54 -18.71
N LEU A 53 -23.86 -4.52 -19.49
CA LEU A 53 -22.74 -4.30 -20.41
C LEU A 53 -23.22 -3.82 -21.78
N THR A 54 -22.79 -2.63 -22.17
CA THR A 54 -23.02 -2.00 -23.48
C THR A 54 -21.81 -2.15 -24.41
N GLU A 55 -21.97 -1.79 -25.68
CA GLU A 55 -20.84 -1.73 -26.63
C GLU A 55 -19.71 -0.81 -26.17
N GLN A 56 -20.03 0.27 -25.44
CA GLN A 56 -19.02 1.14 -24.84
C GLN A 56 -18.22 0.34 -23.80
N GLY A 57 -18.89 -0.28 -22.83
CA GLY A 57 -18.26 -1.09 -21.78
C GLY A 57 -17.41 -2.25 -22.30
N GLU A 58 -17.75 -2.83 -23.46
CA GLU A 58 -16.98 -3.92 -24.07
C GLU A 58 -15.53 -3.50 -24.42
N LYS A 59 -15.33 -2.21 -24.76
CA LYS A 59 -14.04 -1.63 -25.14
C LYS A 59 -13.07 -1.50 -23.95
N ALA A 60 -13.57 -1.59 -22.72
CA ALA A 60 -12.77 -1.50 -21.52
C ALA A 60 -11.71 -2.62 -21.47
N GLN A 61 -10.49 -2.23 -21.15
CA GLN A 61 -9.36 -3.10 -20.85
C GLN A 61 -9.43 -3.58 -19.40
N ALA A 62 -8.63 -4.59 -19.05
CA ALA A 62 -8.63 -5.16 -17.70
C ALA A 62 -8.27 -4.15 -16.58
N THR A 63 -7.53 -3.09 -16.93
CA THR A 63 -7.10 -2.01 -16.04
C THR A 63 -8.12 -0.88 -15.91
N ASP A 64 -9.18 -0.88 -16.72
CA ASP A 64 -10.18 0.17 -16.72
C ASP A 64 -11.29 -0.15 -15.71
N LEU A 65 -11.95 0.88 -15.20
CA LEU A 65 -13.14 0.73 -14.39
C LEU A 65 -14.38 0.92 -15.27
N ILE A 66 -15.34 0.01 -15.18
CA ILE A 66 -16.65 0.10 -15.84
C ILE A 66 -17.69 0.44 -14.77
N ILE A 67 -18.46 1.50 -15.01
CA ILE A 67 -19.63 1.88 -14.20
C ILE A 67 -20.86 1.60 -15.05
N GLY A 68 -21.53 0.48 -14.78
CA GLY A 68 -22.77 0.09 -15.41
C GLY A 68 -23.99 0.51 -14.60
N LEU A 69 -24.87 1.31 -15.19
CA LEU A 69 -26.08 1.83 -14.57
C LEU A 69 -27.29 1.50 -15.45
N GLU A 70 -28.36 1.00 -14.84
CA GLU A 70 -29.69 0.89 -15.44
C GLU A 70 -30.62 1.84 -14.69
N GLY A 71 -30.99 2.96 -15.33
CA GLY A 71 -31.82 4.00 -14.74
C GLY A 71 -33.14 4.22 -15.47
N GLU A 72 -34.13 4.80 -14.78
CA GLU A 72 -35.43 5.14 -15.37
C GLU A 72 -35.32 6.34 -16.32
N HIS A 73 -34.55 7.37 -15.91
CA HIS A 73 -34.36 8.64 -16.61
C HIS A 73 -32.90 9.12 -16.53
N ASP A 74 -32.48 10.00 -17.46
CA ASP A 74 -31.10 10.49 -17.54
C ASP A 74 -30.63 11.20 -16.27
N GLU A 75 -31.52 11.94 -15.58
CA GLU A 75 -31.19 12.64 -14.34
C GLU A 75 -30.73 11.68 -13.22
N ALA A 76 -31.37 10.52 -13.11
CA ALA A 76 -30.99 9.49 -12.13
C ALA A 76 -29.61 8.90 -12.46
N VAL A 77 -29.35 8.63 -13.74
CA VAL A 77 -28.05 8.14 -14.22
C VAL A 77 -26.95 9.18 -13.95
N GLN A 78 -27.18 10.45 -14.24
CA GLN A 78 -26.22 11.53 -13.99
C GLN A 78 -25.96 11.73 -12.49
N LYS A 79 -27.01 11.67 -11.65
CA LYS A 79 -26.87 11.72 -10.20
C LYS A 79 -26.04 10.56 -9.67
N ALA A 80 -26.35 9.34 -10.09
CA ALA A 80 -25.59 8.14 -9.74
C ALA A 80 -24.13 8.26 -10.19
N LEU A 81 -23.88 8.68 -11.43
CA LEU A 81 -22.54 8.90 -11.96
C LEU A 81 -21.77 9.93 -11.13
N SER A 82 -22.40 11.04 -10.75
CA SER A 82 -21.76 12.07 -9.91
C SER A 82 -21.35 11.54 -8.53
N ILE A 83 -22.17 10.67 -7.94
CA ILE A 83 -21.87 10.02 -6.66
C ILE A 83 -20.71 9.05 -6.82
N VAL A 84 -20.72 8.20 -7.85
CA VAL A 84 -19.58 7.30 -8.12
C VAL A 84 -18.29 8.08 -8.34
N MET A 85 -18.34 9.16 -9.11
CA MET A 85 -17.16 10.00 -9.35
C MET A 85 -16.63 10.59 -8.04
N ALA A 86 -17.50 11.09 -7.16
CA ALA A 86 -17.10 11.63 -5.87
C ALA A 86 -16.47 10.56 -4.96
N GLU A 87 -17.09 9.38 -4.86
CA GLU A 87 -16.61 8.25 -4.05
C GLU A 87 -15.27 7.69 -4.55
N LEU A 88 -15.06 7.67 -5.86
CA LEU A 88 -13.79 7.26 -6.46
C LEU A 88 -12.73 8.37 -6.43
N GLY A 89 -13.10 9.56 -5.93
CA GLY A 89 -12.23 10.70 -5.70
C GLY A 89 -11.99 11.61 -6.91
N TYR A 90 -12.78 11.50 -7.97
CA TYR A 90 -12.61 12.33 -9.17
C TYR A 90 -12.91 13.81 -8.89
N SER A 91 -11.93 14.66 -9.21
CA SER A 91 -12.17 16.10 -9.35
C SER A 91 -13.10 16.39 -10.53
N LYS A 92 -13.94 17.44 -10.40
CA LYS A 92 -14.78 17.95 -11.50
C LYS A 92 -13.94 18.54 -12.65
N ASP A 93 -12.68 18.86 -12.40
CA ASP A 93 -11.76 19.45 -13.38
C ASP A 93 -11.21 18.41 -14.40
N PRO A 94 -11.44 18.61 -15.72
CA PRO A 94 -10.94 17.73 -16.78
C PRO A 94 -9.41 17.66 -16.89
N GLU A 95 -8.67 18.74 -16.60
CA GLU A 95 -7.20 18.75 -16.70
C GLU A 95 -6.56 17.88 -15.61
N SER A 96 -7.06 18.01 -14.38
CA SER A 96 -6.70 17.12 -13.28
C SER A 96 -6.95 15.64 -13.61
N ARG A 97 -8.04 15.32 -14.33
CA ARG A 97 -8.39 13.95 -14.72
C ARG A 97 -7.40 13.33 -15.72
N ALA A 98 -7.00 14.09 -16.74
CA ALA A 98 -6.02 13.63 -17.74
C ALA A 98 -4.63 13.39 -17.13
N PHE A 99 -4.26 14.18 -16.11
CA PHE A 99 -3.00 14.04 -15.41
C PHE A 99 -2.88 12.73 -14.60
N LEU A 100 -3.99 12.28 -14.02
CA LEU A 100 -4.05 11.06 -13.18
C LEU A 100 -4.02 9.77 -14.02
N THR A 101 -4.70 9.76 -15.17
CA THR A 101 -4.75 8.59 -16.08
C THR A 101 -3.52 8.46 -16.96
N ASN A 102 -2.87 9.58 -17.33
CA ASN A 102 -1.65 9.56 -18.15
C ASN A 102 -0.39 9.14 -17.39
N ARG A 103 -0.33 9.30 -16.06
CA ARG A 103 0.89 9.01 -15.28
C ARG A 103 1.22 7.52 -15.13
N LEU A 104 0.27 6.62 -15.37
CA LEU A 104 0.48 5.19 -15.16
C LEU A 104 0.74 4.40 -16.44
N LYS A 105 0.67 4.97 -17.65
CA LYS A 105 1.00 4.20 -18.86
C LYS A 105 2.50 4.01 -18.99
N GLY A 106 2.96 2.77 -18.99
CA GLY A 106 4.37 2.44 -19.21
C GLY A 106 4.57 0.96 -19.51
N ASN A 107 5.76 0.44 -19.24
CA ASN A 107 6.21 -0.87 -19.71
C ASN A 107 6.53 -1.87 -18.57
N ILE A 108 6.07 -1.58 -17.34
CA ILE A 108 6.29 -2.41 -16.15
C ILE A 108 5.01 -3.20 -15.82
N GLY A 109 5.08 -4.53 -15.86
CA GLY A 109 4.00 -5.41 -15.41
C GLY A 109 4.14 -5.74 -13.93
N LEU A 110 3.14 -5.42 -13.11
CA LEU A 110 3.13 -5.75 -11.69
C LEU A 110 2.29 -7.00 -11.43
N ILE A 111 2.80 -7.88 -10.57
CA ILE A 111 2.04 -9.04 -10.10
C ILE A 111 2.39 -9.34 -8.66
N GLY A 112 1.41 -9.78 -7.88
CA GLY A 112 1.71 -10.09 -6.51
C GLY A 112 0.53 -10.40 -5.63
N THR A 113 0.86 -10.79 -4.42
CA THR A 113 -0.12 -11.08 -3.37
C THR A 113 -0.12 -10.03 -2.27
N ALA A 114 0.87 -9.15 -2.25
CA ALA A 114 0.96 -8.03 -1.31
C ALA A 114 0.11 -6.85 -1.82
N GLY A 115 -1.20 -6.86 -1.56
CA GLY A 115 -2.13 -5.86 -2.11
C GLY A 115 -1.72 -4.40 -1.89
N ALA A 116 -1.47 -4.00 -0.63
CA ALA A 116 -0.98 -2.66 -0.32
C ALA A 116 0.47 -2.44 -0.80
N GLY A 117 1.29 -3.50 -0.90
CA GLY A 117 2.65 -3.41 -1.41
C GLY A 117 2.71 -3.14 -2.91
N LEU A 118 1.84 -3.76 -3.71
CA LEU A 118 1.67 -3.44 -5.13
C LEU A 118 1.22 -1.99 -5.33
N ARG A 119 0.41 -1.46 -4.41
CA ARG A 119 -0.01 -0.06 -4.42
C ARG A 119 1.17 0.88 -4.13
N GLU A 120 1.98 0.58 -3.12
CA GLU A 120 3.20 1.34 -2.81
C GLU A 120 4.15 1.36 -4.01
N ILE A 121 4.40 0.20 -4.61
CA ILE A 121 5.23 0.09 -5.82
C ILE A 121 4.68 0.95 -6.96
N ALA A 122 3.37 0.85 -7.23
CA ALA A 122 2.72 1.65 -8.27
C ALA A 122 2.78 3.16 -7.97
N ALA A 123 2.65 3.56 -6.70
CA ALA A 123 2.78 4.94 -6.26
C ALA A 123 4.20 5.47 -6.49
N ILE A 124 5.23 4.70 -6.13
CA ILE A 124 6.63 5.08 -6.37
C ILE A 124 6.92 5.20 -7.88
N ILE A 125 6.44 4.24 -8.69
CA ILE A 125 6.55 4.28 -10.16
C ILE A 125 5.92 5.57 -10.73
N ALA A 126 4.70 5.90 -10.31
CA ALA A 126 4.00 7.09 -10.76
C ALA A 126 4.66 8.40 -10.30
N LYS A 127 5.16 8.46 -9.05
CA LYS A 127 5.91 9.62 -8.51
C LYS A 127 7.20 9.88 -9.30
N ASN A 128 7.79 8.84 -9.89
CA ASN A 128 9.01 8.92 -10.70
C ASN A 128 8.75 9.04 -12.22
N ASN A 129 7.54 9.44 -12.63
CA ASN A 129 7.13 9.61 -14.03
C ASN A 129 7.39 8.37 -14.91
N SER A 130 7.32 7.18 -14.31
CA SER A 130 7.30 5.90 -15.01
C SER A 130 5.89 5.31 -14.92
N GLY A 131 5.62 4.30 -15.73
CA GLY A 131 4.30 3.69 -15.80
C GLY A 131 4.33 2.18 -15.85
N ILE A 132 3.15 1.61 -15.69
CA ILE A 132 2.86 0.20 -15.69
C ILE A 132 2.03 -0.19 -16.91
N THR A 133 2.08 -1.46 -17.29
CA THR A 133 1.14 -2.03 -18.25
C THR A 133 -0.13 -2.50 -17.54
N GLN A 134 0.05 -3.23 -16.44
CA GLN A 134 -1.04 -3.83 -15.67
C GLN A 134 -0.59 -4.20 -14.26
N ILE A 135 -1.56 -4.37 -13.36
CA ILE A 135 -1.37 -4.90 -12.01
C ILE A 135 -2.24 -6.15 -11.85
N ILE A 136 -1.59 -7.29 -11.65
CA ILE A 136 -2.27 -8.57 -11.37
C ILE A 136 -2.18 -8.83 -9.87
N LYS A 137 -3.27 -8.53 -9.15
CA LYS A 137 -3.39 -8.82 -7.72
C LYS A 137 -3.95 -10.22 -7.51
N ILE A 138 -3.29 -11.01 -6.68
CA ILE A 138 -3.70 -12.35 -6.29
C ILE A 138 -4.18 -12.29 -4.84
N GLU A 139 -5.46 -12.59 -4.62
CA GLU A 139 -6.05 -12.61 -3.28
C GLU A 139 -5.54 -13.79 -2.46
N GLN A 140 -5.18 -13.57 -1.19
CA GLN A 140 -4.66 -14.62 -0.30
C GLN A 140 -5.70 -15.19 0.70
N LYS A 141 -6.97 -14.77 0.66
CA LYS A 141 -7.90 -15.06 1.76
C LYS A 141 -8.20 -16.56 1.93
N LYS A 142 -7.55 -17.19 2.93
CA LYS A 142 -7.73 -18.60 3.36
C LYS A 142 -7.59 -19.61 2.22
N VAL A 143 -6.66 -19.36 1.30
CA VAL A 143 -6.38 -20.23 0.17
C VAL A 143 -5.05 -20.94 0.38
N GLU A 144 -4.98 -22.23 0.05
CA GLU A 144 -3.73 -23.00 0.06
C GLU A 144 -2.68 -22.38 -0.87
N GLU A 145 -1.40 -22.40 -0.46
CA GLU A 145 -0.30 -21.82 -1.23
C GLU A 145 -0.22 -22.37 -2.67
N VAL A 146 -0.65 -23.62 -2.88
CA VAL A 146 -0.71 -24.27 -4.20
C VAL A 146 -1.61 -23.50 -5.17
N ILE A 147 -2.77 -23.02 -4.71
CA ILE A 147 -3.70 -22.26 -5.56
C ILE A 147 -3.12 -20.86 -5.82
N ILE A 148 -2.56 -20.22 -4.79
CA ILE A 148 -1.91 -18.90 -4.93
C ILE A 148 -0.77 -18.97 -5.95
N LYS A 149 0.05 -20.01 -5.87
CA LYS A 149 1.09 -20.32 -6.85
C LYS A 149 0.52 -20.46 -8.26
N ASN A 150 -0.53 -21.25 -8.44
CA ASN A 150 -1.12 -21.46 -9.77
C ASN A 150 -1.62 -20.15 -10.40
N GLU A 151 -2.26 -19.28 -9.62
CA GLU A 151 -2.68 -17.96 -10.10
C GLU A 151 -1.48 -17.04 -10.39
N LEU A 152 -0.44 -17.10 -9.57
CA LEU A 152 0.82 -16.38 -9.82
C LEU A 152 1.45 -16.83 -11.14
N LEU A 153 1.54 -18.13 -11.39
CA LEU A 153 2.09 -18.69 -12.62
C LEU A 153 1.27 -18.28 -13.86
N LYS A 154 -0.06 -18.30 -13.77
CA LYS A 154 -0.93 -17.82 -14.85
C LYS A 154 -0.71 -16.34 -15.14
N GLY A 155 -0.65 -15.51 -14.11
CA GLY A 155 -0.40 -14.07 -14.27
C GLY A 155 0.99 -13.79 -14.83
N LEU A 156 2.02 -14.53 -14.42
CA LEU A 156 3.37 -14.44 -14.99
C LEU A 156 3.39 -14.79 -16.47
N ASN A 157 2.67 -15.84 -16.89
CA ASN A 157 2.54 -16.17 -18.31
C ASN A 157 1.85 -15.06 -19.10
N SER A 158 0.79 -14.45 -18.56
CA SER A 158 0.13 -13.30 -19.18
C SER A 158 1.08 -12.11 -19.37
N LEU A 159 1.85 -11.76 -18.33
CA LEU A 159 2.86 -10.70 -18.41
C LEU A 159 4.01 -11.04 -19.36
N LYS A 160 4.39 -12.32 -19.46
CA LYS A 160 5.41 -12.81 -20.39
C LYS A 160 4.96 -12.64 -21.85
N GLU A 161 3.71 -12.93 -22.15
CA GLU A 161 3.15 -12.86 -23.52
C GLU A 161 2.79 -11.43 -23.96
N ASP A 162 2.48 -10.54 -23.01
CA ASP A 162 2.13 -9.14 -23.29
C ASP A 162 3.31 -8.37 -23.91
N LYS A 163 3.15 -7.88 -25.15
CA LYS A 163 4.22 -7.19 -25.89
C LYS A 163 4.58 -5.84 -25.28
N GLU A 164 3.66 -5.18 -24.59
CA GLU A 164 3.90 -3.87 -23.97
C GLU A 164 4.70 -4.01 -22.67
N THR A 165 4.54 -5.14 -21.98
CA THR A 165 5.31 -5.44 -20.76
C THR A 165 6.76 -5.74 -21.13
N LYS A 166 7.69 -4.88 -20.70
CA LYS A 166 9.14 -5.06 -20.88
C LYS A 166 9.82 -5.52 -19.61
N ILE A 167 9.35 -5.08 -18.44
CA ILE A 167 9.86 -5.46 -17.12
C ILE A 167 8.73 -6.09 -16.31
N ILE A 168 9.01 -7.16 -15.57
CA ILE A 168 8.05 -7.79 -14.65
C ILE A 168 8.51 -7.56 -13.21
N LEU A 169 7.61 -7.09 -12.34
CA LEU A 169 7.88 -6.95 -10.90
C LEU A 169 6.91 -7.82 -10.10
N ILE A 170 7.48 -8.72 -9.29
CA ILE A 170 6.74 -9.62 -8.40
C ILE A 170 6.82 -9.10 -6.96
N ALA A 171 5.68 -8.89 -6.29
CA ALA A 171 5.63 -8.51 -4.87
C ALA A 171 4.75 -9.46 -4.05
N ALA A 172 5.35 -10.26 -3.17
CA ALA A 172 4.64 -11.28 -2.40
C ALA A 172 5.28 -11.53 -1.03
N LYS A 173 4.57 -12.21 -0.14
CA LYS A 173 5.22 -12.87 1.02
C LYS A 173 6.00 -14.10 0.54
N LEU A 174 6.92 -14.59 1.37
CA LEU A 174 7.53 -15.90 1.13
C LEU A 174 6.50 -17.03 1.22
N PHE A 175 6.71 -18.03 0.35
CA PHE A 175 5.99 -19.29 0.35
C PHE A 175 6.87 -20.39 0.95
N HIS A 176 6.30 -21.56 1.21
CA HIS A 176 7.09 -22.74 1.54
C HIS A 176 8.06 -23.12 0.41
N ASP A 177 9.18 -23.74 0.78
CA ASP A 177 10.33 -24.00 -0.10
C ASP A 177 9.94 -24.70 -1.40
N ASP A 178 9.01 -25.66 -1.36
CA ASP A 178 8.58 -26.39 -2.55
C ASP A 178 7.78 -25.52 -3.52
N VAL A 179 6.93 -24.63 -3.00
CA VAL A 179 6.22 -23.63 -3.81
C VAL A 179 7.20 -22.60 -4.38
N MET A 180 8.18 -22.18 -3.59
CA MET A 180 9.21 -21.25 -4.05
C MET A 180 10.03 -21.81 -5.21
N LYS A 181 10.43 -23.10 -5.16
CA LYS A 181 11.18 -23.76 -6.25
C LYS A 181 10.41 -23.73 -7.58
N GLU A 182 9.10 -23.96 -7.53
CA GLU A 182 8.26 -23.90 -8.74
C GLU A 182 8.17 -22.47 -9.29
N ILE A 183 7.97 -21.47 -8.42
CA ILE A 183 7.93 -20.05 -8.82
C ILE A 183 9.25 -19.63 -9.47
N ILE A 184 10.39 -20.01 -8.87
CA ILE A 184 11.74 -19.72 -9.37
C ILE A 184 11.97 -20.39 -10.73
N THR A 185 11.51 -21.63 -10.89
CA THR A 185 11.61 -22.35 -12.17
C THR A 185 10.81 -21.63 -13.26
N ALA A 186 9.63 -21.09 -12.93
CA ALA A 186 8.86 -20.30 -13.88
C ALA A 186 9.56 -18.98 -14.23
N ILE A 187 10.15 -18.28 -13.25
CA ILE A 187 10.92 -17.05 -13.46
C ILE A 187 12.11 -17.27 -14.39
N LYS A 188 12.86 -18.38 -14.24
CA LYS A 188 13.98 -18.76 -15.13
C LYS A 188 13.59 -18.85 -16.60
N ASN A 189 12.32 -19.17 -16.89
CA ASN A 189 11.79 -19.33 -18.24
C ASN A 189 11.22 -18.03 -18.84
N ILE A 190 11.42 -16.89 -18.17
CA ILE A 190 11.01 -15.57 -18.64
C ILE A 190 12.23 -14.86 -19.24
N ALA A 191 12.14 -14.49 -20.52
CA ALA A 191 13.22 -13.78 -21.22
C ALA A 191 13.30 -12.27 -20.88
N LYS A 192 12.23 -11.72 -20.30
CA LYS A 192 12.14 -10.32 -19.88
C LYS A 192 12.82 -10.14 -18.51
N PRO A 193 13.44 -8.99 -18.21
CA PRO A 193 13.95 -8.72 -16.86
C PRO A 193 12.84 -8.86 -15.81
N VAL A 194 13.15 -9.59 -14.73
CA VAL A 194 12.25 -9.80 -13.60
C VAL A 194 12.87 -9.19 -12.35
N VAL A 195 12.13 -8.32 -11.67
CA VAL A 195 12.43 -7.80 -10.34
C VAL A 195 11.50 -8.49 -9.35
N THR A 196 12.01 -8.83 -8.17
CA THR A 196 11.21 -9.48 -7.13
C THR A 196 11.37 -8.79 -5.79
N CYS A 197 10.28 -8.73 -5.04
CA CYS A 197 10.24 -8.36 -3.64
C CYS A 197 9.45 -9.43 -2.90
N PHE A 198 10.15 -10.44 -2.39
CA PHE A 198 9.58 -11.39 -1.46
C PHE A 198 9.80 -10.89 -0.04
N LEU A 199 8.77 -10.22 0.52
CA LEU A 199 8.73 -9.75 1.90
C LEU A 199 8.98 -10.96 2.81
N GLY A 200 10.16 -11.06 3.40
CA GLY A 200 10.63 -12.32 3.98
C GLY A 200 12.12 -12.58 3.86
N GLY A 201 12.69 -12.15 2.73
CA GLY A 201 14.06 -12.45 2.35
C GLY A 201 14.24 -13.89 1.84
N ALA A 202 14.48 -14.03 0.54
CA ALA A 202 15.16 -15.19 -0.05
C ALA A 202 16.04 -14.75 -1.24
N PRO A 203 16.91 -13.72 -1.07
CA PRO A 203 17.64 -13.14 -2.20
C PRO A 203 18.48 -14.17 -2.95
N THR A 204 19.18 -15.06 -2.22
CA THR A 204 19.98 -16.13 -2.83
C THR A 204 19.15 -17.11 -3.67
N LEU A 205 17.98 -17.52 -3.15
CA LEU A 205 17.08 -18.45 -3.85
C LEU A 205 16.54 -17.83 -5.16
N VAL A 206 16.35 -16.51 -5.17
CA VAL A 206 15.83 -15.79 -6.33
C VAL A 206 16.93 -15.37 -7.31
N GLU A 207 18.12 -15.02 -6.81
CA GLU A 207 19.29 -14.71 -7.65
C GLU A 207 19.67 -15.90 -8.54
N GLU A 208 19.50 -17.13 -8.06
CA GLU A 208 19.67 -18.34 -8.87
C GLU A 208 18.73 -18.41 -10.09
N SER A 209 17.64 -17.64 -10.12
CA SER A 209 16.73 -17.56 -11.27
C SER A 209 17.16 -16.58 -12.36
N GLY A 210 18.17 -15.75 -12.10
CA GLY A 210 18.52 -14.61 -12.96
C GLY A 210 17.60 -13.38 -12.75
N ALA A 211 16.62 -13.47 -11.86
CA ALA A 211 15.84 -12.31 -11.43
C ALA A 211 16.60 -11.48 -10.40
N LEU A 212 16.26 -10.20 -10.37
CA LEU A 212 16.83 -9.24 -9.45
C LEU A 212 16.01 -9.24 -8.14
N ALA A 213 16.65 -9.67 -7.05
CA ALA A 213 16.02 -9.75 -5.73
C ALA A 213 16.18 -8.44 -4.95
N MET A 214 15.07 -7.89 -4.48
CA MET A 214 15.01 -6.64 -3.73
C MET A 214 14.45 -6.87 -2.33
N GLY A 215 15.08 -6.24 -1.34
CA GLY A 215 14.73 -6.40 0.08
C GLY A 215 13.52 -5.58 0.52
N THR A 216 13.16 -4.54 -0.24
CA THR A 216 12.05 -3.63 0.07
C THR A 216 11.19 -3.37 -1.16
N LEU A 217 9.95 -2.92 -0.95
CA LEU A 217 9.01 -2.51 -1.99
C LEU A 217 9.56 -1.29 -2.75
N GLU A 218 10.19 -0.37 -2.02
CA GLU A 218 10.86 0.81 -2.57
C GLU A 218 12.00 0.42 -3.52
N ASP A 219 12.92 -0.43 -3.06
CA ASP A 219 14.06 -0.89 -3.87
C ASP A 219 13.56 -1.63 -5.12
N ALA A 220 12.49 -2.43 -5.01
CA ALA A 220 11.87 -3.10 -6.14
C ALA A 220 11.28 -2.14 -7.17
N ALA A 221 10.57 -1.10 -6.70
CA ALA A 221 10.02 -0.08 -7.59
C ALA A 221 11.13 0.67 -8.33
N HIS A 222 12.16 1.14 -7.61
CA HIS A 222 13.30 1.84 -8.21
C HIS A 222 14.10 0.98 -9.17
N ALA A 223 14.32 -0.30 -8.84
CA ALA A 223 14.96 -1.26 -9.72
C ALA A 223 14.18 -1.43 -11.04
N ALA A 224 12.86 -1.62 -10.97
CA ALA A 224 12.03 -1.74 -12.17
C ALA A 224 12.04 -0.45 -13.01
N ILE A 225 12.01 0.73 -12.38
CA ILE A 225 12.11 2.03 -13.06
C ILE A 225 13.46 2.17 -13.78
N LYS A 226 14.57 1.82 -13.12
CA LYS A 226 15.92 1.90 -13.71
C LYS A 226 16.03 0.97 -14.92
N LEU A 227 15.59 -0.29 -14.78
CA LEU A 227 15.60 -1.27 -15.87
C LEU A 227 14.70 -0.84 -17.03
N ALA A 228 13.50 -0.31 -16.75
CA ALA A 228 12.58 0.23 -17.76
C ALA A 228 13.20 1.37 -18.59
N ASN A 229 14.13 2.11 -17.98
CA ASN A 229 14.88 3.21 -18.61
C ASN A 229 16.26 2.79 -19.14
N GLY A 230 16.59 1.50 -19.14
CA GLY A 230 17.90 0.99 -19.59
C GLY A 230 19.09 1.44 -18.74
N LYS A 231 18.85 1.75 -17.45
CA LYS A 231 19.87 2.19 -16.50
C LYS A 231 20.25 1.06 -15.54
N GLU A 232 21.46 1.15 -14.98
CA GLU A 232 21.90 0.26 -13.92
C GLU A 232 21.08 0.44 -12.64
N VAL A 233 20.91 -0.67 -11.92
CA VAL A 233 20.18 -0.69 -10.65
C VAL A 233 21.16 -0.43 -9.52
N GLU A 234 20.83 0.55 -8.69
CA GLU A 234 21.62 0.96 -7.53
C GLU A 234 20.74 0.82 -6.28
N LYS A 235 21.35 0.44 -5.16
CA LYS A 235 20.66 0.38 -3.87
C LYS A 235 20.50 1.81 -3.31
N ILE A 236 19.27 2.19 -2.96
CA ILE A 236 18.97 3.52 -2.42
C ILE A 236 18.47 3.34 -0.98
N ASN A 237 19.19 3.90 -0.01
CA ASN A 237 18.72 3.88 1.39
C ASN A 237 17.75 5.02 1.68
N PHE A 238 18.05 6.22 1.15
CA PHE A 238 17.25 7.43 1.27
C PHE A 238 17.26 8.20 -0.05
N THR A 239 16.13 8.81 -0.38
CA THR A 239 16.02 9.73 -1.53
C THR A 239 16.25 11.19 -1.13
N LEU A 240 16.27 11.47 0.18
CA LEU A 240 16.59 12.79 0.72
C LEU A 240 18.10 13.07 0.63
N ALA A 241 18.46 14.35 0.55
CA ALA A 241 19.87 14.75 0.59
C ALA A 241 20.50 14.46 1.98
N ASP A 242 21.76 14.01 1.98
CA ASP A 242 22.46 13.57 3.19
C ASP A 242 22.50 14.62 4.31
N ASN A 243 22.60 15.91 3.94
CA ASN A 243 22.62 17.01 4.90
C ASN A 243 21.28 17.15 5.64
N GLN A 244 20.17 17.10 4.91
CA GLN A 244 18.83 17.18 5.49
C GLN A 244 18.54 15.97 6.39
N LEU A 245 18.95 14.78 5.96
CA LEU A 245 18.78 13.57 6.77
C LEU A 245 19.55 13.66 8.10
N LYS A 246 20.81 14.10 8.07
CA LYS A 246 21.64 14.28 9.27
C LYS A 246 21.03 15.30 10.23
N GLU A 247 20.50 16.40 9.68
CA GLU A 247 19.82 17.42 10.47
C GLU A 247 18.59 16.85 11.19
N TRP A 248 17.73 16.12 10.49
CA TRP A 248 16.56 15.48 11.11
C TRP A 248 16.94 14.46 12.18
N ILE A 249 17.94 13.61 11.93
CA ILE A 249 18.40 12.64 12.91
C ILE A 249 18.86 13.36 14.19
N LEU A 250 19.68 14.40 14.04
CA LEU A 250 20.21 15.15 15.18
C LEU A 250 19.10 15.90 15.92
N GLN A 251 18.19 16.56 15.20
CA GLN A 251 17.08 17.32 15.79
C GLN A 251 16.17 16.43 16.63
N GLU A 252 15.84 15.22 16.16
CA GLU A 252 14.99 14.29 16.91
C GLU A 252 15.76 13.59 18.03
N SER A 253 16.99 13.11 17.76
CA SER A 253 17.72 12.27 18.71
C SER A 253 18.26 13.05 19.91
N CYS A 254 18.63 14.33 19.75
CA CYS A 254 19.16 15.15 20.86
C CYS A 254 18.11 15.53 21.90
N GLN A 255 16.82 15.41 21.59
CA GLN A 255 15.72 15.67 22.50
C GLN A 255 15.30 14.44 23.30
N LEU A 256 15.71 13.24 22.87
CA LEU A 256 15.37 11.99 23.55
C LEU A 256 16.15 11.85 24.87
N LYS A 257 15.48 11.36 25.90
CA LYS A 257 16.15 10.94 27.13
C LYS A 257 16.92 9.62 26.91
N THR A 258 17.91 9.37 27.75
CA THR A 258 18.74 8.15 27.69
C THR A 258 17.96 6.85 27.89
N ASN A 259 16.77 6.89 28.50
CA ASN A 259 15.89 5.73 28.65
C ASN A 259 14.92 5.54 27.47
N GLN A 260 14.81 6.50 26.56
CA GLN A 260 13.99 6.40 25.35
C GLN A 260 14.76 5.68 24.25
N LEU A 261 14.53 4.37 24.16
CA LEU A 261 15.37 3.47 23.36
C LEU A 261 14.61 2.79 22.22
N PHE A 262 13.29 2.70 22.33
CA PHE A 262 12.55 1.72 21.55
C PHE A 262 11.60 2.31 20.53
N ILE A 263 11.42 1.55 19.46
CA ILE A 263 10.51 1.83 18.36
C ILE A 263 9.18 1.09 18.62
N ARG A 264 8.06 1.78 18.43
CA ARG A 264 6.70 1.21 18.43
C ARG A 264 6.07 1.41 17.06
N GLY A 265 6.08 0.37 16.23
CA GLY A 265 5.46 0.41 14.90
C GLY A 265 4.01 -0.06 14.95
N LEU A 266 3.07 0.78 14.49
CA LEU A 266 1.63 0.54 14.56
C LEU A 266 1.03 0.52 13.15
N PHE A 267 1.09 -0.65 12.51
CA PHE A 267 0.79 -0.80 11.10
C PHE A 267 -0.65 -1.26 10.85
N LEU A 268 -1.28 -0.66 9.84
CA LEU A 268 -2.54 -1.16 9.25
C LEU A 268 -2.31 -1.94 7.95
N SER A 269 -1.14 -1.80 7.33
CA SER A 269 -0.74 -2.52 6.12
C SER A 269 0.18 -3.69 6.45
N GLN A 270 -0.27 -4.90 6.16
CA GLN A 270 0.55 -6.11 6.32
C GLN A 270 1.87 -6.04 5.52
N PRO A 271 1.90 -5.58 4.24
CA PRO A 271 3.15 -5.41 3.52
C PRO A 271 4.13 -4.44 4.19
N HIS A 272 3.66 -3.31 4.71
CA HIS A 272 4.52 -2.34 5.41
C HIS A 272 5.02 -2.89 6.75
N PHE A 273 4.17 -3.59 7.50
CA PHE A 273 4.59 -4.31 8.70
C PHE A 273 5.78 -5.24 8.40
N TYR A 274 5.66 -6.08 7.37
CA TYR A 274 6.72 -7.02 7.01
C TYR A 274 7.97 -6.30 6.52
N GLU A 275 7.84 -5.31 5.64
CA GLU A 275 8.98 -4.51 5.17
C GLU A 275 9.75 -3.89 6.34
N SER A 276 9.04 -3.28 7.29
CA SER A 276 9.63 -2.69 8.49
C SER A 276 10.30 -3.73 9.38
N LEU A 277 9.67 -4.90 9.56
CA LEU A 277 10.25 -6.03 10.30
C LEU A 277 11.59 -6.48 9.70
N PHE A 278 11.67 -6.61 8.36
CA PHE A 278 12.90 -7.07 7.71
C PHE A 278 14.02 -6.04 7.77
N ILE A 279 13.70 -4.76 7.59
CA ILE A 279 14.69 -3.68 7.75
C ILE A 279 15.23 -3.66 9.18
N MET A 280 14.36 -3.76 10.19
CA MET A 280 14.79 -3.77 11.60
C MET A 280 15.57 -5.03 11.97
N LYS A 281 15.24 -6.19 11.38
CA LYS A 281 15.95 -7.46 11.62
C LYS A 281 17.42 -7.39 11.25
N GLU A 282 17.82 -6.59 10.25
CA GLU A 282 19.22 -6.41 9.87
C GLU A 282 20.09 -5.91 11.03
N LYS A 283 19.49 -5.24 12.02
CA LYS A 283 20.17 -4.71 13.21
C LYS A 283 20.36 -5.73 14.33
N LYS A 284 19.81 -6.94 14.21
CA LYS A 284 20.01 -8.07 15.14
C LYS A 284 19.58 -7.82 16.60
N PHE A 285 18.74 -6.81 16.87
CA PHE A 285 18.08 -6.66 18.17
C PHE A 285 16.76 -7.46 18.22
N PRO A 286 16.28 -7.86 19.41
CA PRO A 286 14.99 -8.53 19.55
C PRO A 286 13.82 -7.61 19.15
N ILE A 287 12.89 -8.13 18.33
CA ILE A 287 11.67 -7.44 17.90
C ILE A 287 10.47 -8.23 18.41
N TYR A 288 9.58 -7.59 19.16
CA TYR A 288 8.34 -8.18 19.63
C TYR A 288 7.19 -7.89 18.67
N SER A 289 6.25 -8.82 18.54
CA SER A 289 5.08 -8.62 17.67
C SER A 289 3.89 -9.51 18.06
N ASN A 290 2.69 -9.12 17.63
CA ASN A 290 1.50 -9.98 17.61
C ASN A 290 1.55 -11.03 16.48
N ILE A 291 2.40 -10.84 15.47
CA ILE A 291 2.66 -11.86 14.44
C ILE A 291 3.87 -12.68 14.87
N VAL A 292 3.64 -13.95 15.23
CA VAL A 292 4.69 -14.88 15.64
C VAL A 292 5.38 -15.48 14.41
N SER A 293 6.70 -15.37 14.36
CA SER A 293 7.54 -15.91 13.29
C SER A 293 8.92 -16.25 13.81
N LYS A 294 9.78 -16.85 12.98
CA LYS A 294 11.21 -17.05 13.30
C LYS A 294 11.97 -15.74 13.58
N ASP A 295 11.40 -14.61 13.15
CA ASP A 295 12.03 -13.29 13.17
C ASP A 295 11.45 -12.36 14.26
N THR A 296 10.49 -12.85 15.04
CA THR A 296 9.80 -12.07 16.09
C THR A 296 9.72 -12.84 17.40
N MET A 297 9.78 -12.10 18.50
CA MET A 297 9.45 -12.57 19.85
C MET A 297 7.94 -12.40 20.08
N SER A 298 7.31 -13.37 20.72
CA SER A 298 5.89 -13.26 21.08
C SER A 298 5.67 -12.27 22.23
N LEU A 299 4.53 -11.60 22.19
CA LEU A 299 4.02 -10.80 23.30
C LEU A 299 3.20 -11.69 24.24
N GLU A 300 3.37 -11.52 25.56
CA GLU A 300 2.52 -12.19 26.56
C GLU A 300 1.06 -11.74 26.44
N LYS A 301 0.87 -10.45 26.17
CA LYS A 301 -0.42 -9.83 25.84
C LYS A 301 -0.21 -8.90 24.66
N VAL A 302 -0.99 -9.07 23.58
CA VAL A 302 -0.87 -8.26 22.36
C VAL A 302 -1.12 -6.77 22.60
N THR A 303 -1.79 -6.42 23.71
CA THR A 303 -2.02 -5.05 24.19
C THR A 303 -0.91 -4.52 25.09
N ILE A 304 0.23 -5.19 25.23
CA ILE A 304 1.36 -4.70 26.04
C ILE A 304 2.64 -4.89 25.25
N SER A 305 3.10 -3.81 24.61
CA SER A 305 4.38 -3.76 23.89
C SER A 305 5.57 -3.85 24.84
N LYS A 306 6.67 -4.37 24.31
CA LYS A 306 7.94 -4.58 25.02
C LYS A 306 9.10 -4.29 24.08
N ASN A 307 10.07 -3.48 24.51
CA ASN A 307 11.25 -3.12 23.71
C ASN A 307 10.85 -2.67 22.28
N HIS A 308 11.66 -2.93 21.25
CA HIS A 308 11.19 -2.72 19.87
C HIS A 308 9.97 -3.61 19.60
N THR A 309 8.81 -3.02 19.34
CA THR A 309 7.57 -3.74 19.06
C THR A 309 6.97 -3.27 17.74
N LEU A 310 6.64 -4.20 16.87
CA LEU A 310 5.86 -3.95 15.65
C LEU A 310 4.52 -4.67 15.77
N LEU A 311 3.42 -3.95 15.58
CA LEU A 311 2.07 -4.49 15.60
C LEU A 311 1.43 -4.36 14.22
N HIS A 312 0.79 -5.44 13.76
CA HIS A 312 -0.16 -5.40 12.65
C HIS A 312 -1.58 -5.42 13.21
N LEU A 313 -2.23 -4.26 13.23
CA LEU A 313 -3.43 -4.03 14.04
C LEU A 313 -4.72 -4.59 13.42
N THR A 314 -4.70 -4.98 12.15
CA THR A 314 -5.86 -5.61 11.48
C THR A 314 -5.89 -7.13 11.67
N GLU A 315 -5.00 -7.69 12.48
CA GLU A 315 -5.03 -9.12 12.83
C GLU A 315 -6.19 -9.41 13.79
N ASN A 316 -6.83 -10.58 13.63
CA ASN A 316 -8.00 -11.01 14.42
C ASN A 316 -7.73 -11.16 15.94
N GLN A 317 -6.49 -10.96 16.39
CA GLN A 317 -6.07 -11.09 17.79
C GLN A 317 -6.48 -9.86 18.62
N PHE A 318 -6.83 -8.75 17.97
CA PHE A 318 -7.35 -7.57 18.63
C PHE A 318 -8.88 -7.64 18.77
N THR A 319 -9.42 -7.04 19.83
CA THR A 319 -10.81 -7.16 20.25
C THR A 319 -11.80 -6.72 19.16
N GLN A 320 -12.88 -7.48 18.97
CA GLN A 320 -13.89 -7.30 17.90
C GLN A 320 -14.77 -6.04 18.02
N ASN A 321 -14.47 -5.13 18.95
CA ASN A 321 -15.36 -4.01 19.30
C ASN A 321 -14.92 -2.67 18.71
N LEU A 322 -13.67 -2.55 18.23
CA LEU A 322 -13.14 -1.30 17.68
C LEU A 322 -12.83 -1.47 16.19
N SER A 323 -12.95 -0.38 15.43
CA SER A 323 -12.40 -0.33 14.08
C SER A 323 -10.87 -0.35 14.14
N ASP A 324 -10.23 -0.79 13.05
CA ASP A 324 -8.77 -0.80 12.93
C ASP A 324 -8.15 0.59 13.21
N ASN A 325 -8.82 1.67 12.80
CA ASN A 325 -8.37 3.04 13.09
C ASN A 325 -8.47 3.35 14.58
N ALA A 326 -9.64 3.12 15.19
CA ALA A 326 -9.87 3.44 16.60
C ALA A 326 -8.87 2.71 17.51
N LEU A 327 -8.60 1.42 17.22
CA LEU A 327 -7.59 0.65 17.91
C LEU A 327 -6.19 1.28 17.77
N ARG A 328 -5.83 1.75 16.58
CA ARG A 328 -4.55 2.42 16.35
C ARG A 328 -4.43 3.74 17.11
N LEU A 329 -5.48 4.56 17.15
CA LEU A 329 -5.48 5.81 17.90
C LEU A 329 -5.33 5.56 19.40
N GLU A 330 -6.05 4.56 19.93
CA GLU A 330 -5.88 4.10 21.32
C GLU A 330 -4.44 3.68 21.58
N ARG A 331 -3.86 2.88 20.68
CA ARG A 331 -2.49 2.39 20.82
C ARG A 331 -1.44 3.50 20.80
N ILE A 332 -1.62 4.52 19.94
CA ILE A 332 -0.77 5.70 19.93
C ILE A 332 -0.76 6.37 21.32
N SER A 333 -1.93 6.55 21.92
CA SER A 333 -2.07 7.12 23.27
C SER A 333 -1.38 6.26 24.34
N GLU A 334 -1.54 4.93 24.26
CA GLU A 334 -0.94 4.01 25.23
C GLU A 334 0.60 3.95 25.14
N GLU A 335 1.16 3.94 23.93
CA GLU A 335 2.60 3.93 23.71
C GLU A 335 3.24 5.27 24.10
N ALA A 336 2.56 6.39 23.86
CA ALA A 336 3.07 7.73 24.20
C ALA A 336 3.33 7.92 25.71
N LYS A 337 2.59 7.19 26.56
CA LYS A 337 2.72 7.17 28.03
C LYS A 337 3.91 6.34 28.53
N LYS A 338 4.60 5.62 27.65
CA LYS A 338 5.72 4.76 28.03
C LYS A 338 7.03 5.54 27.98
N GLU A 339 7.76 5.54 29.10
CA GLU A 339 9.01 6.30 29.23
C GLU A 339 10.15 5.76 28.36
N ASP A 340 10.05 4.50 27.91
CA ASP A 340 11.08 3.81 27.13
C ASP A 340 10.92 4.01 25.61
N VAL A 341 9.84 4.65 25.17
CA VAL A 341 9.50 4.86 23.76
C VAL A 341 10.24 6.09 23.23
N ALA A 342 11.03 5.87 22.19
CA ALA A 342 11.71 6.92 21.43
C ALA A 342 10.91 7.34 20.21
N VAL A 343 10.46 6.36 19.42
CA VAL A 343 9.83 6.59 18.11
C VAL A 343 8.54 5.79 18.01
N ILE A 344 7.44 6.45 17.64
CA ILE A 344 6.25 5.80 17.09
C ILE A 344 6.35 5.81 15.57
N LEU A 345 6.25 4.63 14.94
CA LEU A 345 6.36 4.44 13.50
C LEU A 345 5.00 4.06 12.90
N LEU A 346 4.57 4.80 11.88
CA LEU A 346 3.21 4.74 11.35
C LEU A 346 3.20 4.59 9.82
N ASP A 347 2.21 3.87 9.29
CA ASP A 347 1.85 3.89 7.87
C ASP A 347 0.49 4.56 7.65
N LEU A 348 0.31 5.23 6.52
CA LEU A 348 -1.00 5.72 6.10
C LEU A 348 -1.24 5.23 4.67
N ILE A 349 -2.15 4.26 4.52
CA ILE A 349 -2.56 3.80 3.20
C ILE A 349 -3.80 4.59 2.78
N ILE A 350 -3.64 5.40 1.75
CA ILE A 350 -4.73 6.14 1.13
C ILE A 350 -5.36 5.25 0.05
N ASN A 351 -6.66 5.05 0.15
CA ASN A 351 -7.48 4.36 -0.82
C ASN A 351 -8.82 5.12 -1.01
N CYS A 352 -9.67 4.63 -1.92
CA CYS A 352 -11.00 5.19 -2.20
C CYS A 352 -11.93 5.27 -0.97
N SER A 353 -11.71 4.47 0.07
CA SER A 353 -12.46 4.51 1.32
C SER A 353 -11.77 5.30 2.45
N THR A 354 -10.58 5.86 2.22
CA THR A 354 -9.90 6.75 3.16
C THR A 354 -10.55 8.13 3.10
N HIS A 355 -11.44 8.41 4.05
CA HIS A 355 -12.03 9.73 4.23
C HIS A 355 -11.00 10.72 4.81
N GLU A 356 -11.11 12.02 4.49
CA GLU A 356 -10.23 13.06 5.04
C GLU A 356 -10.22 13.07 6.58
N ASP A 357 -11.36 12.72 7.19
CA ASP A 357 -11.52 12.59 8.64
C ASP A 357 -10.53 11.58 9.23
N PHE A 358 -10.15 10.52 8.50
CA PHE A 358 -9.22 9.49 8.97
C PHE A 358 -7.85 10.08 9.33
N THR A 359 -7.27 10.87 8.44
CA THR A 359 -5.95 11.48 8.66
C THR A 359 -6.04 12.60 9.68
N GLN A 360 -7.17 13.30 9.74
CA GLN A 360 -7.40 14.32 10.76
C GLN A 360 -7.45 13.70 12.16
N GLU A 361 -8.18 12.60 12.36
CA GLU A 361 -8.20 11.84 13.62
C GLU A 361 -6.80 11.36 14.00
N LEU A 362 -6.05 10.80 13.04
CA LEU A 362 -4.67 10.37 13.26
C LEU A 362 -3.75 11.54 13.65
N SER A 363 -3.90 12.68 12.98
CA SER A 363 -3.14 13.90 13.25
C SER A 363 -3.42 14.43 14.66
N GLN A 364 -4.68 14.43 15.08
CA GLN A 364 -5.06 14.80 16.44
C GLN A 364 -4.45 13.85 17.48
N ALA A 365 -4.50 12.53 17.26
CA ALA A 365 -3.90 11.57 18.17
C ALA A 365 -2.37 11.73 18.29
N ILE A 366 -1.69 12.07 17.19
CA ILE A 366 -0.25 12.39 17.19
C ILE A 366 0.04 13.63 18.04
N GLN A 367 -0.75 14.71 17.88
CA GLN A 367 -0.59 15.94 18.65
C GLN A 367 -0.81 15.68 20.15
N GLU A 368 -1.86 14.94 20.50
CA GLU A 368 -2.17 14.57 21.88
C GLU A 368 -1.07 13.69 22.50
N ALA A 369 -0.56 12.71 21.76
CA ALA A 369 0.54 11.86 22.18
C ALA A 369 1.83 12.65 22.45
N LYS A 370 2.21 13.54 21.52
CA LYS A 370 3.40 14.40 21.69
C LYS A 370 3.22 15.35 22.87
N LYS A 371 2.04 15.95 23.03
CA LYS A 371 1.73 16.81 24.19
C LYS A 371 1.83 16.04 25.50
N SER A 372 1.25 14.83 25.58
CA SER A 372 1.34 13.98 26.77
C SER A 372 2.79 13.65 27.15
N ALA A 373 3.65 13.40 26.16
CA ALA A 373 5.08 13.18 26.42
C ALA A 373 5.76 14.43 26.98
N VAL A 374 5.47 15.60 26.42
CA VAL A 374 6.00 16.91 26.89
C VAL A 374 5.52 17.23 28.30
N ASP A 375 4.26 16.97 28.62
CA ASP A 375 3.68 17.18 29.97
C ASP A 375 4.39 16.30 31.03
N GLU A 376 4.95 15.16 30.63
CA GLU A 376 5.79 14.27 31.45
C GLU A 376 7.31 14.57 31.32
N GLY A 377 7.65 15.68 30.67
CA GLY A 377 9.02 16.15 30.47
C GLY A 377 9.85 15.25 29.56
N ARG A 378 9.23 14.49 28.64
CA ARG A 378 9.87 13.63 27.64
C ARG A 378 9.66 14.20 26.23
N TYR A 379 10.45 13.72 25.27
CA TYR A 379 10.22 13.99 23.85
C TYR A 379 9.51 12.81 23.19
N LEU A 380 8.79 12.99 22.09
CA LEU A 380 8.23 11.86 21.33
C LEU A 380 8.40 12.11 19.84
N CYS A 381 9.27 11.32 19.21
CA CYS A 381 9.42 11.30 17.77
C CYS A 381 8.29 10.46 17.17
N VAL A 382 7.66 10.97 16.12
CA VAL A 382 6.68 10.23 15.32
C VAL A 382 7.15 10.26 13.88
N VAL A 383 7.37 9.08 13.29
CA VAL A 383 7.76 8.94 11.89
C VAL A 383 6.63 8.23 11.15
N ALA A 384 6.22 8.77 10.01
CA ALA A 384 5.14 8.23 9.20
C ALA A 384 5.55 8.10 7.74
N SER A 385 4.83 7.27 6.99
CA SER A 385 4.86 7.23 5.52
C SER A 385 3.44 7.26 4.98
N VAL A 386 3.25 7.88 3.82
CA VAL A 386 1.95 7.96 3.14
C VAL A 386 2.03 7.25 1.81
N CYS A 387 1.27 6.15 1.69
CA CYS A 387 1.16 5.34 0.49
C CYS A 387 -0.16 5.66 -0.23
N GLY A 388 -0.07 6.06 -1.49
CA GLY A 388 -1.24 6.32 -2.31
C GLY A 388 -0.84 6.79 -3.70
N ILE A 389 -1.81 6.79 -4.61
CA ILE A 389 -1.70 7.47 -5.90
C ILE A 389 -2.68 8.64 -5.82
N ASP A 390 -2.22 9.85 -6.13
CA ASP A 390 -3.11 11.00 -6.17
C ASP A 390 -4.22 10.69 -7.18
N ARG A 391 -5.48 10.84 -6.78
CA ARG A 391 -6.64 10.60 -7.65
C ARG A 391 -7.65 11.73 -7.62
N GLY A 392 -7.22 12.93 -7.21
CA GLY A 392 -8.09 14.10 -7.10
C GLY A 392 -8.40 14.41 -5.63
N SER A 393 -9.51 13.90 -5.09
CA SER A 393 -10.02 14.25 -3.75
C SER A 393 -9.15 13.75 -2.59
N GLN A 394 -8.29 12.77 -2.84
CA GLN A 394 -7.41 12.15 -1.83
C GLN A 394 -6.08 12.88 -1.60
N ASN A 395 -5.86 14.02 -2.30
CA ASN A 395 -4.63 14.82 -2.35
C ASN A 395 -3.57 14.39 -1.32
N ILE A 396 -2.64 13.54 -1.75
CA ILE A 396 -1.61 12.96 -0.88
C ILE A 396 -0.82 14.05 -0.18
N MET A 397 -0.52 15.15 -0.87
CA MET A 397 0.21 16.28 -0.27
C MET A 397 -0.57 16.89 0.89
N LYS A 398 -1.91 16.97 0.80
CA LYS A 398 -2.75 17.43 1.93
C LYS A 398 -2.67 16.46 3.11
N GLN A 399 -2.69 15.15 2.86
CA GLN A 399 -2.59 14.14 3.91
C GLN A 399 -1.20 14.13 4.58
N GLU A 400 -0.14 14.22 3.78
CA GLU A 400 1.23 14.39 4.28
C GLU A 400 1.37 15.67 5.11
N GLU A 401 0.79 16.78 4.65
CA GLU A 401 0.84 18.07 5.34
C GLU A 401 0.09 18.05 6.68
N LEU A 402 -1.08 17.40 6.76
CA LEU A 402 -1.79 17.21 8.02
C LEU A 402 -0.92 16.49 9.06
N LEU A 403 -0.22 15.42 8.65
CA LEU A 403 0.69 14.69 9.53
C LEU A 403 1.92 15.54 9.91
N ARG A 404 2.46 16.34 8.99
CA ARG A 404 3.57 17.28 9.28
C ARG A 404 3.15 18.34 10.29
N GLN A 405 1.96 18.92 10.14
CA GLN A 405 1.38 19.88 11.08
C GLN A 405 1.08 19.26 12.45
N ALA A 406 0.82 17.95 12.49
CA ALA A 406 0.74 17.20 13.74
C ALA A 406 2.09 16.99 14.44
N GLY A 407 3.20 17.31 13.76
CA GLY A 407 4.56 17.13 14.29
C GLY A 407 5.15 15.75 14.00
N ALA A 408 4.64 15.03 13.00
CA ALA A 408 5.27 13.80 12.50
C ALA A 408 6.25 14.10 11.36
N ILE A 409 7.36 13.35 11.31
CA ILE A 409 8.23 13.31 10.15
C ILE A 409 7.63 12.37 9.12
N VAL A 410 7.18 12.92 7.99
CA VAL A 410 6.63 12.11 6.90
C VAL A 410 7.72 11.81 5.87
N MET A 411 8.06 10.53 5.73
CA MET A 411 9.06 10.01 4.81
C MET A 411 8.46 9.57 3.47
N PRO A 412 9.24 9.56 2.37
CA PRO A 412 8.74 9.24 1.03
C PRO A 412 8.20 7.82 0.85
N SER A 413 8.65 6.86 1.68
CA SER A 413 8.27 5.46 1.66
C SER A 413 8.30 4.86 3.08
N ASN A 414 7.63 3.72 3.27
CA ASN A 414 7.68 2.99 4.53
C ASN A 414 9.10 2.45 4.85
N ALA A 415 9.86 2.05 3.82
CA ALA A 415 11.24 1.63 3.97
C ALA A 415 12.12 2.76 4.55
N GLN A 416 12.01 3.98 4.00
CA GLN A 416 12.74 5.14 4.52
C GLN A 416 12.26 5.58 5.91
N ALA A 417 10.96 5.50 6.19
CA ALA A 417 10.40 5.75 7.53
C ALA A 417 11.03 4.84 8.58
N THR A 418 11.13 3.54 8.28
CA THR A 418 11.75 2.56 9.17
C THR A 418 13.23 2.82 9.36
N ARG A 419 13.99 3.08 8.29
CA ARG A 419 15.43 3.38 8.38
C ARG A 419 15.68 4.63 9.21
N LEU A 420 14.87 5.68 9.04
CA LEU A 420 14.98 6.90 9.85
C LEU A 420 14.69 6.63 11.33
N ALA A 421 13.62 5.89 11.64
CA ALA A 421 13.28 5.51 13.01
C ALA A 421 14.45 4.78 13.71
N ILE A 422 15.08 3.83 13.01
CA ILE A 422 16.28 3.14 13.50
C ILE A 422 17.41 4.13 13.79
N LEU A 423 17.73 5.00 12.81
CA LEU A 423 18.83 5.97 12.97
C LEU A 423 18.59 6.94 14.14
N ILE A 424 17.36 7.41 14.34
CA ILE A 424 17.01 8.26 15.49
C ILE A 424 17.27 7.52 16.81
N THR A 425 16.83 6.26 16.92
CA THR A 425 17.05 5.46 18.15
C THR A 425 18.50 5.05 18.38
N GLU A 426 19.31 4.89 17.33
CA GLU A 426 20.73 4.57 17.47
C GLU A 426 21.57 5.78 17.88
N ASN A 427 21.09 7.00 17.58
CA ASN A 427 21.76 8.28 17.88
C ASN A 427 21.20 8.98 19.14
N SER A 428 20.34 8.35 19.95
CA SER A 428 19.81 8.92 21.20
C SER A 428 20.81 8.86 22.37
N ARG A 429 22.12 8.86 22.08
CA ARG A 429 23.20 8.61 23.04
C ARG A 429 24.08 9.81 23.29
#